data_AF-A0A355A6D5-F1
#
_entry.id   AF-A0A355A6D5-F1
#
_cell.length_a   1.000
_cell.length_b   1.000
_cell.length_c   1.000
_cell.angle_alpha   90.00
_cell.angle_beta   90.00
_cell.angle_gamma   90.00
#
_symmetry.space_group_name_H-M   'P 1'
#
loop_
_entity.id
_entity.type
_entity.pdbx_description
1 polymer ?
#
loop_
_entity_poly.entity_id
_entity_poly.type
_entity_poly.pdbx_seq_one_letter_code
_entity_poly.pdbx_strand_id
1 'polypeptide(L)'
;MDPKITFTPEELDLIKKTCIPAKANQEHVDLFVYTCQKYGLNPLTKEIVLDIRENKNTHEKKAVIITTRDGYLKASMQDPSYNGVNGGVVKEGDTFELDPIAGILKHSFGTKRGEITAGWAVAKAKGRDTIICIADYGEYSAANSSSYTWQGYPSAMIQKVAEIMAMKRQFNITGLVGIEEIGESVESVNNLIISETEEIIREKPEEINSEKSEETNPIENSAEEPKEEPRENAVFEVVLMGSPRKKNGQEIIGVQAVIASPPENEGEVELLAPIACKEIMTNGAALIIEGILLDGKLEAVSVKPIAGGEGEVKKKEEPEELENVIILLATPKPGTITYKGQIITKPFASCKYPGNYAAVFAAGEALKPFAKGDMLEIVIADEMKKDGKLMLFVKEAKKISSQQQAV
;
A
#
# COMPACT_ATOMS: atom_id res chain seq x y z
N MET A 1 -27.36 5.31 -16.69
CA MET A 1 -26.38 4.78 -15.73
C MET A 1 -27.21 4.21 -14.61
N ASP A 2 -27.08 2.92 -14.32
CA ASP A 2 -27.81 2.33 -13.20
C ASP A 2 -27.23 2.86 -11.88
N PRO A 3 -28.08 3.13 -10.88
CA PRO A 3 -27.63 3.65 -9.59
C PRO A 3 -26.77 2.60 -8.89
N LYS A 4 -25.62 3.00 -8.37
CA LYS A 4 -24.72 2.12 -7.60
C LYS A 4 -25.21 1.86 -6.18
N ILE A 5 -26.10 2.71 -5.67
CA ILE A 5 -26.81 2.54 -4.41
C ILE A 5 -28.25 3.03 -4.59
N THR A 6 -29.19 2.37 -3.93
CA THR A 6 -30.59 2.80 -3.83
C THR A 6 -30.95 2.92 -2.36
N PHE A 7 -31.75 3.91 -2.01
CA PHE A 7 -32.20 4.14 -0.64
C PHE A 7 -33.67 3.75 -0.48
N THR A 8 -34.02 3.11 0.62
CA THR A 8 -35.43 2.84 0.96
C THR A 8 -36.16 4.15 1.32
N PRO A 9 -37.51 4.17 1.33
CA PRO A 9 -38.26 5.34 1.78
C PRO A 9 -37.87 5.80 3.19
N GLU A 10 -37.61 4.87 4.10
CA GLU A 10 -37.20 5.14 5.48
C GLU A 10 -35.80 5.74 5.56
N GLU A 11 -34.85 5.21 4.77
CA GLU A 11 -33.49 5.76 4.67
C GLU A 11 -33.50 7.17 4.08
N LEU A 12 -34.32 7.41 3.04
CA LEU A 12 -34.47 8.74 2.45
C LEU A 12 -35.03 9.75 3.45
N ASP A 13 -36.00 9.36 4.27
CA ASP A 13 -36.55 10.21 5.33
C ASP A 13 -35.48 10.53 6.39
N LEU A 14 -34.70 9.53 6.80
CA LEU A 14 -33.60 9.73 7.75
C LEU A 14 -32.52 10.65 7.18
N ILE A 15 -32.12 10.47 5.92
CA ILE A 15 -31.15 11.32 5.22
C ILE A 15 -31.66 12.76 5.20
N LYS A 16 -32.93 12.99 4.83
CA LYS A 16 -33.55 14.31 4.81
C LYS A 16 -33.53 14.99 6.19
N LYS A 17 -33.74 14.22 7.26
CA LYS A 17 -33.76 14.75 8.64
C LYS A 17 -32.38 15.03 9.22
N THR A 18 -31.35 14.28 8.81
CA THR A 18 -30.06 14.27 9.52
C THR A 18 -28.87 14.75 8.68
N CYS A 19 -28.97 14.72 7.36
CA CYS A 19 -27.86 14.96 6.46
C CYS A 19 -28.09 16.14 5.50
N ILE A 20 -29.33 16.66 5.41
CA ILE A 20 -29.67 17.78 4.55
C ILE A 20 -29.69 19.07 5.40
N PRO A 21 -28.87 20.09 5.05
CA PRO A 21 -28.92 21.38 5.74
C PRO A 21 -30.28 22.05 5.59
N ALA A 22 -30.77 22.69 6.66
CA ALA A 22 -32.05 23.40 6.66
C ALA A 22 -32.18 24.47 5.57
N LYS A 23 -31.04 24.99 5.07
CA LYS A 23 -31.01 26.00 4.00
C LYS A 23 -31.19 25.40 2.59
N ALA A 24 -31.13 24.09 2.42
CA ALA A 24 -31.23 23.42 1.12
C ALA A 24 -32.64 23.53 0.53
N ASN A 25 -32.73 23.64 -0.79
CA ASN A 25 -33.99 23.53 -1.53
C ASN A 25 -34.08 22.13 -2.17
N GLN A 26 -35.22 21.82 -2.81
CA GLN A 26 -35.43 20.49 -3.41
C GLN A 26 -34.40 20.17 -4.50
N GLU A 27 -34.02 21.13 -5.34
CA GLU A 27 -33.01 20.94 -6.39
C GLU A 27 -31.63 20.58 -5.83
N HIS A 28 -31.25 21.17 -4.69
CA HIS A 28 -30.01 20.81 -3.98
C HIS A 28 -30.08 19.38 -3.44
N VAL A 29 -31.23 18.96 -2.91
CA VAL A 29 -31.44 17.60 -2.40
C VAL A 29 -31.39 16.59 -3.55
N ASP A 30 -32.05 16.89 -4.67
CA ASP A 30 -32.07 16.02 -5.85
C ASP A 30 -30.68 15.84 -6.44
N LEU A 31 -29.90 16.93 -6.56
CA LEU A 31 -28.50 16.88 -6.99
C LEU A 31 -27.64 16.07 -6.03
N PHE A 32 -27.85 16.21 -4.73
CA PHE A 32 -27.12 15.45 -3.71
C PHE A 32 -27.42 13.95 -3.79
N VAL A 33 -28.70 13.58 -3.81
CA VAL A 33 -29.12 12.18 -3.92
C VAL A 33 -28.64 11.56 -5.23
N TYR A 34 -28.74 12.29 -6.34
CA TYR A 34 -28.19 11.85 -7.63
C TYR A 34 -26.68 11.54 -7.52
N THR A 35 -25.92 12.40 -6.83
CA THR A 35 -24.47 12.21 -6.65
C THR A 35 -24.18 10.99 -5.79
N CYS A 36 -24.92 10.80 -4.68
CA CYS A 36 -24.86 9.60 -3.85
C CYS A 36 -25.08 8.32 -4.68
N GLN A 37 -26.15 8.31 -5.48
CA GLN A 37 -26.51 7.16 -6.32
C GLN A 37 -25.49 6.88 -7.43
N LYS A 38 -24.96 7.93 -8.07
CA LYS A 38 -23.95 7.81 -9.14
C LYS A 38 -22.65 7.17 -8.63
N TYR A 39 -22.20 7.55 -7.43
CA TYR A 39 -20.93 7.09 -6.87
C TYR A 39 -21.06 6.00 -5.82
N GLY A 40 -22.28 5.57 -5.48
CA GLY A 40 -22.50 4.55 -4.44
C GLY A 40 -22.10 5.04 -3.04
N LEU A 41 -22.26 6.34 -2.78
CA LEU A 41 -21.85 6.98 -1.53
C LEU A 41 -23.05 7.17 -0.60
N ASN A 42 -22.86 6.83 0.67
CA ASN A 42 -23.90 6.89 1.68
C ASN A 42 -23.67 8.09 2.62
N PRO A 43 -24.61 9.06 2.66
CA PRO A 43 -24.48 10.22 3.53
C PRO A 43 -24.70 9.91 5.02
N LEU A 44 -25.35 8.79 5.36
CA LEU A 44 -25.53 8.36 6.75
C LEU A 44 -24.21 7.89 7.38
N THR A 45 -23.34 7.26 6.59
CA THR A 45 -21.98 6.85 6.99
C THR A 45 -20.94 7.93 6.72
N LYS A 46 -21.38 9.15 6.37
CA LYS A 46 -20.52 10.33 6.19
C LYS A 46 -19.47 10.21 5.09
N GLU A 47 -19.70 9.33 4.11
CA GLU A 47 -18.89 9.23 2.90
C GLU A 47 -19.03 10.48 2.00
N ILE A 48 -20.17 11.17 2.13
CA ILE A 48 -20.51 12.37 1.36
C ILE A 48 -21.41 13.29 2.18
N VAL A 49 -21.20 14.59 2.06
CA VAL A 49 -21.90 15.63 2.85
C VAL A 49 -22.39 16.73 1.92
N LEU A 50 -23.61 17.21 2.16
CA LEU A 50 -24.13 18.41 1.52
C LEU A 50 -23.92 19.61 2.42
N ASP A 51 -23.28 20.65 1.89
CA ASP A 51 -23.23 21.98 2.47
C ASP A 51 -23.95 22.98 1.56
N ILE A 52 -24.51 24.04 2.15
CA ILE A 52 -25.17 25.13 1.41
C ILE A 52 -24.48 26.43 1.74
N ARG A 53 -23.71 26.93 0.77
CA ARG A 53 -23.03 28.22 0.89
C ARG A 53 -23.94 29.33 0.39
N GLU A 54 -23.99 30.40 1.14
CA GLU A 54 -24.80 31.56 0.83
C GLU A 54 -23.89 32.75 0.55
N ASN A 55 -24.04 33.36 -0.62
CA ASN A 55 -23.35 34.60 -0.92
C ASN A 55 -23.98 35.74 -0.10
N LYS A 56 -23.17 36.39 0.74
CA LYS A 56 -23.64 37.44 1.66
C LYS A 56 -24.22 38.68 0.95
N ASN A 57 -23.82 38.92 -0.30
CA ASN A 57 -24.24 40.10 -1.07
C ASN A 57 -25.47 39.80 -1.94
N THR A 58 -25.53 38.62 -2.57
CA THR A 58 -26.61 38.26 -3.50
C THR A 58 -27.69 37.39 -2.86
N HIS A 59 -27.46 36.88 -1.64
CA HIS A 59 -28.26 35.85 -0.95
C HIS A 59 -28.48 34.56 -1.77
N GLU A 60 -27.68 34.38 -2.82
CA GLU A 60 -27.71 33.20 -3.65
C GLU A 60 -27.16 32.01 -2.85
N LYS A 61 -27.93 30.92 -2.83
CA LYS A 61 -27.55 29.68 -2.17
C LYS A 61 -26.98 28.73 -3.21
N LYS A 62 -25.79 28.22 -2.95
CA LYS A 62 -25.10 27.25 -3.79
C LYS A 62 -24.90 25.95 -3.02
N ALA A 63 -25.32 24.84 -3.60
CA ALA A 63 -25.00 23.51 -3.10
C ALA A 63 -23.50 23.21 -3.29
N VAL A 64 -22.87 22.73 -2.23
CA VAL A 64 -21.49 22.27 -2.22
C VAL A 64 -21.49 20.84 -1.69
N ILE A 65 -21.19 19.90 -2.58
CA ILE A 65 -21.15 18.47 -2.24
C ILE A 65 -19.71 18.11 -1.93
N ILE A 66 -19.48 17.77 -0.66
CA ILE A 66 -18.16 17.46 -0.12
C ILE A 66 -18.05 15.96 0.01
N THR A 67 -17.04 15.37 -0.62
CA THR A 67 -16.73 13.94 -0.50
C THR A 67 -15.59 13.76 0.49
N THR A 68 -15.74 12.83 1.45
CA THR A 68 -14.68 12.53 2.41
C THR A 68 -13.61 11.65 1.78
N ARG A 69 -12.48 11.46 2.46
CA ARG A 69 -11.41 10.55 1.98
C ARG A 69 -11.99 9.16 1.76
N ASP A 70 -12.75 8.68 2.72
CA ASP A 70 -13.36 7.35 2.68
C ASP A 70 -14.42 7.24 1.58
N GLY A 71 -15.14 8.33 1.29
CA GLY A 71 -16.00 8.40 0.10
C GLY A 71 -15.21 8.23 -1.21
N TYR A 72 -14.07 8.90 -1.37
CA TYR A 72 -13.20 8.71 -2.53
C TYR A 72 -12.62 7.30 -2.60
N LEU A 73 -12.24 6.72 -1.45
CA LEU A 73 -11.71 5.35 -1.38
C LEU A 73 -12.78 4.34 -1.80
N LYS A 74 -13.99 4.44 -1.26
CA LYS A 74 -15.12 3.58 -1.65
C LYS A 74 -15.48 3.72 -3.12
N ALA A 75 -15.54 4.96 -3.64
CA ALA A 75 -15.77 5.20 -5.06
C ALA A 75 -14.67 4.56 -5.94
N SER A 76 -13.42 4.59 -5.48
CA SER A 76 -12.27 3.96 -6.14
C SER A 76 -12.37 2.43 -6.13
N MET A 77 -12.74 1.83 -4.99
CA MET A 77 -12.87 0.37 -4.83
C MET A 77 -13.97 -0.25 -5.71
N GLN A 78 -14.90 0.56 -6.21
CA GLN A 78 -15.91 0.12 -7.18
C GLN A 78 -15.36 -0.03 -8.60
N ASP A 79 -14.17 0.52 -8.90
CA ASP A 79 -13.51 0.26 -10.18
C ASP A 79 -12.99 -1.19 -10.19
N PRO A 80 -13.39 -2.05 -11.16
CA PRO A 80 -12.94 -3.45 -11.21
C PRO A 80 -11.42 -3.63 -11.29
N SER A 81 -10.71 -2.58 -11.73
CA SER A 81 -9.26 -2.57 -11.80
C SER A 81 -8.58 -2.07 -10.52
N TYR A 82 -9.32 -1.69 -9.47
CA TYR A 82 -8.75 -1.24 -8.20
C TYR A 82 -7.66 -2.19 -7.69
N ASN A 83 -6.51 -1.63 -7.31
CA ASN A 83 -5.35 -2.39 -6.83
C ASN A 83 -4.62 -1.70 -5.66
N GLY A 84 -5.35 -0.92 -4.87
CA GLY A 84 -4.83 -0.27 -3.68
C GLY A 84 -4.43 1.19 -3.87
N VAL A 85 -4.46 1.91 -2.76
CA VAL A 85 -3.97 3.28 -2.61
C VAL A 85 -3.12 3.30 -1.34
N ASN A 86 -1.91 3.85 -1.44
CA ASN A 86 -1.02 4.06 -0.30
C ASN A 86 -0.67 5.53 -0.22
N GLY A 87 -0.46 6.05 0.98
CA GLY A 87 -0.06 7.44 1.20
C GLY A 87 0.89 7.58 2.36
N GLY A 88 1.52 8.74 2.45
CA GLY A 88 2.42 9.08 3.54
C GLY A 88 2.80 10.55 3.55
N VAL A 89 3.58 10.92 4.56
CA VAL A 89 4.04 12.31 4.77
C VAL A 89 5.56 12.36 4.76
N VAL A 90 6.09 13.19 3.88
CA VAL A 90 7.52 13.53 3.83
C VAL A 90 7.79 14.62 4.86
N LYS A 91 8.83 14.39 5.68
CA LYS A 91 9.37 15.38 6.60
C LYS A 91 10.82 15.67 6.30
N GLU A 92 11.32 16.81 6.74
CA GLU A 92 12.75 17.11 6.71
C GLU A 92 13.56 15.96 7.34
N GLY A 93 14.66 15.57 6.71
CA GLY A 93 15.49 14.45 7.15
C GLY A 93 15.07 13.07 6.60
N ASP A 94 13.91 12.95 5.96
CA ASP A 94 13.55 11.75 5.21
C ASP A 94 14.35 11.63 3.90
N THR A 95 14.51 10.39 3.42
CA THR A 95 14.97 10.12 2.05
C THR A 95 13.76 9.88 1.16
N PHE A 96 13.66 10.63 0.07
CA PHE A 96 12.55 10.57 -0.87
C PHE A 96 13.07 10.55 -2.31
N GLU A 97 12.74 9.49 -3.05
CA GLU A 97 13.09 9.29 -4.47
C GLU A 97 11.80 9.09 -5.27
N LEU A 98 11.63 9.84 -6.36
CA LEU A 98 10.45 9.82 -7.20
C LEU A 98 10.84 9.73 -8.68
N ASP A 99 10.26 8.76 -9.37
CA ASP A 99 10.16 8.74 -10.83
C ASP A 99 8.68 8.54 -11.20
N PRO A 100 7.96 9.62 -11.54
CA PRO A 100 6.53 9.55 -11.81
C PRO A 100 6.22 8.89 -13.16
N ILE A 101 7.19 8.84 -14.08
CA ILE A 101 7.02 8.22 -15.41
C ILE A 101 7.17 6.70 -15.26
N ALA A 102 8.19 6.25 -14.51
CA ALA A 102 8.39 4.85 -14.23
C ALA A 102 7.46 4.30 -13.12
N GLY A 103 6.67 5.16 -12.45
CA GLY A 103 5.80 4.77 -11.34
C GLY A 103 6.57 4.34 -10.08
N ILE A 104 7.78 4.87 -9.88
CA ILE A 104 8.64 4.51 -8.75
C ILE A 104 8.55 5.62 -7.69
N LEU A 105 8.22 5.22 -6.46
CA LEU A 105 8.36 6.05 -5.27
C LEU A 105 9.09 5.24 -4.21
N LYS A 106 10.15 5.80 -3.64
CA LYS A 106 10.81 5.27 -2.45
C LYS A 106 10.84 6.34 -1.38
N HIS A 107 10.32 6.00 -0.22
CA HIS A 107 10.35 6.85 0.95
C HIS A 107 10.93 6.06 2.11
N SER A 108 11.91 6.63 2.79
CA SER A 108 12.52 6.04 3.98
C SER A 108 12.62 7.11 5.06
N PHE A 109 12.20 6.76 6.27
CA PHE A 109 12.18 7.71 7.38
C PHE A 109 13.59 8.03 7.85
N GLY A 110 13.83 9.33 8.04
CA GLY A 110 15.05 9.81 8.68
C GLY A 110 15.11 9.43 10.16
N THR A 111 16.32 9.29 10.69
CA THR A 111 16.55 9.10 12.14
C THR A 111 16.25 10.35 12.95
N LYS A 112 16.27 11.53 12.31
CA LYS A 112 15.85 12.82 12.88
C LYS A 112 14.93 13.49 11.87
N ARG A 113 13.65 13.59 12.20
CA ARG A 113 12.63 14.18 11.34
C ARG A 113 12.26 15.57 11.82
N GLY A 114 12.27 16.54 10.92
CA GLY A 114 11.89 17.93 11.18
C GLY A 114 10.47 18.24 10.72
N GLU A 115 10.30 19.40 10.10
CA GLU A 115 8.99 19.90 9.66
C GLU A 115 8.41 19.07 8.51
N ILE A 116 7.09 19.17 8.33
CA ILE A 116 6.39 18.55 7.20
C ILE A 116 6.73 19.30 5.93
N THR A 117 7.12 18.57 4.88
CA THR A 117 7.43 19.16 3.58
C THR A 117 6.34 18.85 2.55
N ALA A 118 5.81 17.63 2.55
CA ALA A 118 4.78 17.22 1.59
C ALA A 118 3.98 16.00 2.06
N GLY A 119 2.80 15.81 1.48
CA GLY A 119 2.09 14.53 1.45
C GLY A 119 2.32 13.84 0.12
N TRP A 120 2.36 12.51 0.09
CA TRP A 120 2.41 11.73 -1.13
C TRP A 120 1.37 10.62 -1.12
N ALA A 121 0.93 10.22 -2.31
CA ALA A 121 0.09 9.03 -2.48
C ALA A 121 0.38 8.32 -3.80
N VAL A 122 0.19 7.01 -3.79
CA VAL A 122 0.34 6.09 -4.91
C VAL A 122 -0.98 5.35 -5.07
N ALA A 123 -1.68 5.58 -6.18
CA ALA A 123 -2.88 4.83 -6.55
C ALA A 123 -2.53 3.85 -7.67
N LYS A 124 -2.98 2.60 -7.53
CA LYS A 124 -2.70 1.52 -8.49
C LYS A 124 -3.99 0.98 -9.07
N ALA A 125 -3.97 0.68 -10.37
CA ALA A 125 -5.01 -0.09 -11.00
C ALA A 125 -4.44 -1.15 -11.93
N LYS A 126 -5.09 -2.31 -11.99
CA LYS A 126 -4.74 -3.42 -12.88
C LYS A 126 -4.81 -2.95 -14.33
N GLY A 127 -3.71 -3.12 -15.07
CA GLY A 127 -3.62 -2.77 -16.48
C GLY A 127 -3.55 -1.27 -16.77
N ARG A 128 -3.18 -0.44 -15.78
CA ARG A 128 -2.89 0.99 -15.97
C ARG A 128 -1.58 1.34 -15.28
N ASP A 129 -0.94 2.40 -15.76
CA ASP A 129 0.23 2.95 -15.08
C ASP A 129 -0.13 3.43 -13.68
N THR A 130 0.86 3.34 -12.79
CA THR A 130 0.71 3.79 -11.41
C THR A 130 0.68 5.32 -11.37
N ILE A 131 -0.33 5.87 -10.70
CA ILE A 131 -0.42 7.31 -10.49
C ILE A 131 0.19 7.67 -9.14
N ILE A 132 1.16 8.57 -9.17
CA ILE A 132 1.79 9.14 -7.97
C ILE A 132 1.41 10.62 -7.89
N CYS A 133 0.94 11.04 -6.72
CA CYS A 133 0.62 12.43 -6.41
C CYS A 133 1.45 12.92 -5.24
N ILE A 134 1.85 14.18 -5.30
CA ILE A 134 2.51 14.90 -4.22
C ILE A 134 1.71 16.18 -3.96
N ALA A 135 1.43 16.45 -2.70
CA ALA A 135 0.80 17.67 -2.23
C ALA A 135 1.83 18.48 -1.43
N ASP A 136 2.12 19.70 -1.88
CA ASP A 136 3.05 20.61 -1.21
C ASP A 136 2.45 21.10 0.12
N TYR A 137 3.13 20.85 1.24
CA TYR A 137 2.58 21.22 2.53
C TYR A 137 2.47 22.73 2.72
N GLY A 138 3.43 23.50 2.18
CA GLY A 138 3.45 24.96 2.31
C GLY A 138 2.23 25.62 1.65
N GLU A 139 1.89 25.19 0.43
CA GLU A 139 0.73 25.71 -0.31
C GLU A 139 -0.58 25.44 0.44
N TYR A 140 -0.82 24.18 0.80
CA TYR A 140 -2.08 23.79 1.42
C TYR A 140 -2.22 24.27 2.87
N SER A 141 -1.14 24.27 3.65
CA SER A 141 -1.18 24.79 5.03
C SER A 141 -1.42 26.30 5.06
N ALA A 142 -0.83 27.07 4.14
CA ALA A 142 -1.07 28.51 4.04
C ALA A 142 -2.54 28.81 3.68
N ALA A 143 -3.08 28.10 2.68
CA ALA A 143 -4.47 28.23 2.25
C ALA A 143 -5.48 27.86 3.36
N ASN A 144 -5.07 26.98 4.28
CA ASN A 144 -5.90 26.50 5.39
C ASN A 144 -5.42 26.98 6.77
N SER A 145 -4.67 28.08 6.82
CA SER A 145 -4.04 28.57 8.06
C SER A 145 -5.03 28.94 9.17
N SER A 146 -6.30 29.21 8.84
CA SER A 146 -7.38 29.48 9.80
C SER A 146 -8.18 28.24 10.20
N SER A 147 -7.90 27.07 9.62
CA SER A 147 -8.63 25.84 9.94
C SER A 147 -8.05 25.18 11.19
N TYR A 148 -8.90 25.04 12.22
CA TYR A 148 -8.55 24.34 13.47
C TYR A 148 -8.06 22.91 13.21
N THR A 149 -8.69 22.21 12.26
CA THR A 149 -8.32 20.84 11.90
C THR A 149 -6.94 20.75 11.24
N TRP A 150 -6.60 21.69 10.36
CA TRP A 150 -5.27 21.74 9.75
C TRP A 150 -4.19 22.09 10.76
N GLN A 151 -4.49 22.96 11.72
CA GLN A 151 -3.58 23.30 12.82
C GLN A 151 -3.37 22.11 13.77
N GLY A 152 -4.43 21.35 14.07
CA GLY A 152 -4.36 20.20 14.97
C GLY A 152 -3.76 18.94 14.35
N TYR A 153 -4.04 18.68 13.07
CA TYR A 153 -3.69 17.42 12.39
C TYR A 153 -3.01 17.61 11.02
N PRO A 154 -1.94 18.41 10.93
CA PRO A 154 -1.36 18.81 9.64
C PRO A 154 -0.85 17.63 8.79
N SER A 155 -0.29 16.60 9.43
CA SER A 155 0.19 15.39 8.72
C SER A 155 -0.95 14.59 8.09
N ALA A 156 -2.03 14.35 8.84
CA ALA A 156 -3.18 13.62 8.31
C ALA A 156 -3.86 14.40 7.18
N MET A 157 -3.95 15.73 7.32
CA MET A 157 -4.56 16.58 6.31
C MET A 157 -3.80 16.57 4.98
N ILE A 158 -2.47 16.75 5.00
CA ILE A 158 -1.70 16.77 3.75
C ILE A 158 -1.63 15.39 3.08
N GLN A 159 -1.59 14.32 3.86
CA GLN A 159 -1.68 12.95 3.31
C GLN A 159 -3.04 12.74 2.63
N LYS A 160 -4.14 13.15 3.27
CA LYS A 160 -5.49 13.07 2.71
C LYS A 160 -5.60 13.80 1.37
N VAL A 161 -5.03 15.00 1.25
CA VAL A 161 -4.99 15.74 -0.01
C VAL A 161 -4.32 14.91 -1.11
N ALA A 162 -3.14 14.35 -0.82
CA ALA A 162 -2.41 13.55 -1.79
C ALA A 162 -3.20 12.28 -2.21
N GLU A 163 -3.83 11.59 -1.26
CA GLU A 163 -4.66 10.40 -1.51
C GLU A 163 -5.84 10.72 -2.43
N ILE A 164 -6.56 11.81 -2.15
CA ILE A 164 -7.70 12.24 -2.97
C ILE A 164 -7.25 12.59 -4.39
N MET A 165 -6.14 13.31 -4.54
CA MET A 165 -5.56 13.62 -5.86
C MET A 165 -5.22 12.36 -6.65
N ALA A 166 -4.60 11.36 -6.01
CA ALA A 166 -4.23 10.10 -6.66
C ALA A 166 -5.46 9.29 -7.08
N MET A 167 -6.46 9.19 -6.21
CA MET A 167 -7.72 8.49 -6.49
C MET A 167 -8.50 9.13 -7.64
N LYS A 168 -8.64 10.46 -7.65
CA LYS A 168 -9.35 11.18 -8.72
C LYS A 168 -8.74 10.91 -10.09
N ARG A 169 -7.40 10.93 -10.17
CA ARG A 169 -6.63 10.67 -11.40
C ARG A 169 -6.68 9.20 -11.81
N GLN A 170 -6.51 8.29 -10.87
CA GLN A 170 -6.48 6.85 -11.16
C GLN A 170 -7.85 6.31 -11.56
N PHE A 171 -8.94 6.74 -10.91
CA PHE A 171 -10.26 6.08 -11.05
C PHE A 171 -11.32 6.95 -11.74
N ASN A 172 -10.89 8.02 -12.43
CA ASN A 172 -11.76 8.93 -13.20
C ASN A 172 -12.96 9.45 -12.39
N ILE A 173 -12.71 9.82 -11.13
CA ILE A 173 -13.74 10.35 -10.23
C ILE A 173 -13.92 11.84 -10.57
N THR A 174 -15.06 12.19 -11.18
CA THR A 174 -15.33 13.54 -11.70
C THR A 174 -16.47 14.24 -10.95
N GLY A 175 -16.43 15.56 -10.80
CA GLY A 175 -17.53 16.31 -10.18
C GLY A 175 -17.72 16.09 -8.67
N LEU A 176 -16.84 15.32 -8.03
CA LEU A 176 -16.68 15.29 -6.57
C LEU A 176 -15.59 16.30 -6.17
N VAL A 177 -15.82 16.96 -5.04
CA VAL A 177 -14.93 17.96 -4.48
C VAL A 177 -14.62 17.56 -3.03
N GLY A 178 -13.34 17.54 -2.67
CA GLY A 178 -12.92 17.34 -1.27
C GLY A 178 -12.90 18.65 -0.51
N ILE A 179 -12.88 18.59 0.82
CA ILE A 179 -12.91 19.82 1.67
C ILE A 179 -11.70 20.72 1.42
N GLU A 180 -10.55 20.12 1.12
CA GLU A 180 -9.29 20.80 0.83
C GLU A 180 -9.32 21.67 -0.43
N GLU A 181 -10.24 21.40 -1.37
CA GLU A 181 -10.42 22.20 -2.59
C GLU A 181 -11.35 23.40 -2.36
N ILE A 182 -11.97 23.49 -1.18
CA ILE A 182 -13.00 24.47 -0.90
C ILE A 182 -12.50 25.40 0.21
N GLY A 183 -11.91 26.53 -0.20
CA GLY A 183 -11.52 27.59 0.73
C GLY A 183 -12.72 28.03 1.58
N GLU A 184 -12.51 28.16 2.89
CA GLU A 184 -13.47 28.43 3.99
C GLU A 184 -13.94 27.20 4.79
N SER A 185 -13.79 27.33 6.11
CA SER A 185 -14.08 26.36 7.16
C SER A 185 -15.55 25.98 7.22
N VAL A 186 -15.82 24.68 7.17
CA VAL A 186 -17.17 24.12 7.22
C VAL A 186 -17.44 23.59 8.62
N GLU A 187 -18.38 24.20 9.37
CA GLU A 187 -18.69 23.82 10.76
C GLU A 187 -19.19 22.36 10.87
N SER A 188 -20.00 21.90 9.92
CA SER A 188 -20.52 20.53 9.90
C SER A 188 -19.47 19.46 9.58
N VAL A 189 -18.35 19.84 8.94
CA VAL A 189 -17.28 18.91 8.55
C VAL A 189 -16.16 18.89 9.59
N ASN A 190 -15.93 20.00 10.31
CA ASN A 190 -15.02 20.02 11.45
C ASN A 190 -15.39 18.95 12.48
N ASN A 191 -16.68 18.77 12.78
CA ASN A 191 -17.13 17.72 13.71
C ASN A 191 -16.89 16.28 13.18
N LEU A 192 -16.90 16.07 11.85
CA LEU A 192 -16.65 14.76 11.23
C LEU A 192 -15.17 14.39 11.24
N ILE A 193 -14.29 15.37 10.97
CA ILE A 193 -12.84 15.13 11.02
C ILE A 193 -12.39 14.91 12.47
N ILE A 194 -13.00 15.62 13.43
CA ILE A 194 -12.74 15.41 14.86
C ILE A 194 -13.18 14.00 15.29
N SER A 195 -14.33 13.48 14.84
CA SER A 195 -14.76 12.11 15.18
C SER A 195 -13.88 11.01 14.57
N GLU A 196 -13.49 11.14 13.29
CA GLU A 196 -12.55 10.21 12.63
C GLU A 196 -11.19 10.20 13.34
N THR A 197 -10.76 11.35 13.89
CA THR A 197 -9.45 11.47 14.56
C THR A 197 -9.50 11.07 16.04
N GLU A 198 -10.63 11.26 16.73
CA GLU A 198 -10.81 10.82 18.12
C GLU A 198 -10.87 9.29 18.26
N GLU A 199 -11.44 8.57 17.27
CA GLU A 199 -11.40 7.10 17.27
C GLU A 199 -9.97 6.56 17.22
N ILE A 200 -9.05 7.24 16.53
CA ILE A 200 -7.63 6.88 16.43
C ILE A 200 -6.87 7.13 17.76
N ILE A 201 -7.33 8.08 18.59
CA ILE A 201 -6.66 8.47 19.86
C ILE A 201 -7.10 7.58 21.04
N ARG A 202 -8.31 7.00 20.99
CA ARG A 202 -8.86 6.18 22.10
C ARG A 202 -8.16 4.82 22.26
N GLU A 203 -7.33 4.40 21.32
CA GLU A 203 -6.64 3.08 21.32
C GLU A 203 -5.19 3.07 21.86
N LYS A 204 -4.82 3.94 22.82
CA LYS A 204 -3.59 3.65 23.61
C LYS A 204 -3.63 4.16 25.07
N PRO A 205 -3.38 3.29 26.07
CA PRO A 205 -3.40 3.68 27.48
C PRO A 205 -2.03 4.09 28.04
N GLU A 206 -2.14 4.73 29.20
CA GLU A 206 -1.18 5.38 30.08
C GLU A 206 0.05 4.55 30.49
N GLU A 207 1.15 5.24 30.74
CA GLU A 207 2.37 4.75 31.40
C GLU A 207 2.09 4.39 32.87
N ILE A 208 2.56 3.21 33.34
CA ILE A 208 2.84 2.98 34.76
C ILE A 208 4.23 2.37 34.95
N ASN A 209 4.92 2.99 35.89
CA ASN A 209 6.31 2.86 36.26
C ASN A 209 6.59 1.68 37.22
N SER A 210 7.80 1.11 37.04
CA SER A 210 8.70 0.36 37.93
C SER A 210 8.25 -0.44 39.19
N GLU A 211 8.80 -1.67 39.25
CA GLU A 211 9.50 -2.34 40.38
C GLU A 211 8.84 -3.50 41.18
N LYS A 212 9.36 -4.72 40.91
CA LYS A 212 9.94 -5.77 41.79
C LYS A 212 9.21 -6.17 43.09
N SER A 213 8.65 -7.39 43.17
CA SER A 213 9.24 -8.69 43.60
C SER A 213 9.34 -8.91 45.11
N GLU A 214 8.62 -9.89 45.66
CA GLU A 214 9.19 -11.01 46.44
C GLU A 214 8.15 -12.09 46.83
N GLU A 215 8.69 -13.25 47.15
CA GLU A 215 8.15 -14.61 47.19
C GLU A 215 7.17 -14.90 48.35
N THR A 216 6.29 -15.90 48.18
CA THR A 216 6.23 -17.10 49.05
C THR A 216 5.15 -18.10 48.60
N ASN A 217 5.51 -19.38 48.58
CA ASN A 217 4.70 -20.62 48.57
C ASN A 217 5.31 -21.52 49.67
N PRO A 218 4.73 -22.68 50.13
CA PRO A 218 3.68 -23.50 49.50
C PRO A 218 2.59 -24.17 50.40
N ILE A 219 1.46 -24.51 49.75
CA ILE A 219 0.68 -25.79 49.75
C ILE A 219 -0.05 -26.29 51.03
N GLU A 220 -1.40 -26.42 50.97
CA GLU A 220 -2.09 -27.73 51.00
C GLU A 220 -3.59 -27.68 50.57
N ASN A 221 -3.89 -28.49 49.55
CA ASN A 221 -5.13 -29.23 49.21
C ASN A 221 -6.51 -28.55 49.25
N SER A 222 -7.11 -28.39 48.06
CA SER A 222 -8.29 -29.20 47.71
C SER A 222 -8.38 -29.34 46.20
N ALA A 223 -8.66 -30.56 45.76
CA ALA A 223 -8.92 -30.93 44.39
C ALA A 223 -10.13 -30.16 43.84
N GLU A 224 -9.90 -29.45 42.76
CA GLU A 224 -10.89 -29.23 41.71
C GLU A 224 -10.10 -29.10 40.41
N GLU A 225 -10.25 -30.08 39.51
CA GLU A 225 -9.88 -29.91 38.11
C GLU A 225 -10.57 -28.62 37.62
N PRO A 226 -9.84 -27.58 37.18
CA PRO A 226 -10.46 -26.61 36.32
C PRO A 226 -10.70 -27.38 35.02
N LYS A 227 -11.97 -27.71 34.79
CA LYS A 227 -12.46 -28.10 33.47
C LYS A 227 -11.78 -27.19 32.45
N GLU A 228 -10.93 -27.78 31.61
CA GLU A 228 -10.55 -27.17 30.34
C GLU A 228 -11.86 -26.90 29.61
N GLU A 229 -12.36 -25.68 29.73
CA GLU A 229 -13.27 -25.18 28.72
C GLU A 229 -12.48 -25.24 27.41
N PRO A 230 -13.00 -25.92 26.37
CA PRO A 230 -12.32 -25.97 25.09
C PRO A 230 -12.23 -24.54 24.59
N ARG A 231 -11.05 -23.92 24.72
CA ARG A 231 -10.74 -22.66 24.08
C ARG A 231 -10.57 -23.01 22.61
N GLU A 232 -11.56 -22.66 21.80
CA GLU A 232 -11.53 -22.89 20.36
C GLU A 232 -10.23 -22.32 19.78
N ASN A 233 -9.49 -23.16 19.05
CA ASN A 233 -8.37 -22.67 18.25
C ASN A 233 -8.92 -21.67 17.24
N ALA A 234 -8.36 -20.46 17.23
CA ALA A 234 -8.69 -19.44 16.25
C ALA A 234 -7.67 -19.45 15.11
N VAL A 235 -8.09 -18.98 13.93
CA VAL A 235 -7.25 -18.87 12.74
C VAL A 235 -6.81 -17.43 12.59
N PHE A 236 -5.51 -17.22 12.52
CA PHE A 236 -4.86 -15.92 12.38
C PHE A 236 -4.07 -15.85 11.08
N GLU A 237 -4.18 -14.75 10.35
CA GLU A 237 -3.19 -14.41 9.33
C GLU A 237 -2.12 -13.58 10.00
N VAL A 238 -0.85 -13.99 9.89
CA VAL A 238 0.26 -13.30 10.54
C VAL A 238 1.38 -13.01 9.56
N VAL A 239 2.05 -11.87 9.75
CA VAL A 239 3.28 -11.52 9.02
C VAL A 239 4.44 -11.55 10.01
N LEU A 240 5.48 -12.34 9.70
CA LEU A 240 6.65 -12.44 10.56
C LEU A 240 7.51 -11.17 10.47
N MET A 241 7.86 -10.60 11.62
CA MET A 241 8.65 -9.37 11.78
C MET A 241 10.00 -9.66 12.45
N GLY A 242 10.66 -10.75 12.07
CA GLY A 242 11.97 -11.09 12.62
C GLY A 242 12.48 -12.46 12.21
N SER A 243 13.67 -12.80 12.70
CA SER A 243 14.25 -14.14 12.55
C SER A 243 13.84 -15.03 13.73
N PRO A 244 13.40 -16.28 13.50
CA PRO A 244 13.03 -17.19 14.59
C PRO A 244 14.20 -17.46 15.55
N ARG A 245 13.94 -17.41 16.85
CA ARG A 245 14.89 -17.71 17.91
C ARG A 245 14.43 -18.94 18.70
N LYS A 246 15.34 -19.89 18.94
CA LYS A 246 15.04 -21.06 19.77
C LYS A 246 14.90 -20.63 21.23
N LYS A 247 13.83 -21.06 21.91
CA LYS A 247 13.69 -20.86 23.38
C LYS A 247 14.19 -22.10 24.14
N ASN A 248 14.78 -21.88 25.31
CA ASN A 248 15.47 -22.94 26.07
C ASN A 248 14.50 -23.99 26.64
N GLY A 249 14.85 -25.27 26.47
CA GLY A 249 14.21 -26.41 27.17
C GLY A 249 13.11 -27.17 26.42
N GLN A 250 12.56 -26.63 25.33
CA GLN A 250 11.48 -27.26 24.53
C GLN A 250 11.71 -27.06 23.02
N GLU A 251 11.11 -27.89 22.16
CA GLU A 251 11.19 -27.81 20.69
C GLU A 251 10.36 -26.65 20.10
N ILE A 252 10.49 -25.45 20.67
CA ILE A 252 9.70 -24.26 20.30
C ILE A 252 10.62 -23.14 19.79
N ILE A 253 10.20 -22.49 18.70
CA ILE A 253 10.80 -21.29 18.13
C ILE A 253 9.87 -20.09 18.32
N GLY A 254 10.42 -19.01 18.84
CA GLY A 254 9.73 -17.73 18.99
C GLY A 254 10.11 -16.77 17.87
N VAL A 255 9.13 -16.08 17.30
CA VAL A 255 9.35 -15.01 16.32
C VAL A 255 8.36 -13.88 16.57
N GLN A 256 8.80 -12.63 16.41
CA GLN A 256 7.86 -11.51 16.40
C GLN A 256 7.02 -11.59 15.14
N ALA A 257 5.71 -11.42 15.27
CA ALA A 257 4.77 -11.42 14.17
C ALA A 257 3.72 -10.33 14.40
N VAL A 258 3.06 -9.91 13.32
CA VAL A 258 1.90 -9.03 13.38
C VAL A 258 0.70 -9.82 12.89
N ILE A 259 -0.36 -9.89 13.69
CA ILE A 259 -1.64 -10.45 13.26
C ILE A 259 -2.27 -9.45 12.29
N ALA A 260 -2.57 -9.87 11.06
CA ALA A 260 -3.26 -9.10 10.03
C ALA A 260 -4.75 -9.45 9.92
N SER A 261 -5.16 -10.63 10.42
CA SER A 261 -6.55 -11.04 10.52
C SER A 261 -6.72 -12.04 11.67
N PRO A 262 -7.83 -11.97 12.44
CA PRO A 262 -8.93 -11.01 12.29
C PRO A 262 -8.59 -9.63 12.93
N PRO A 263 -9.23 -8.53 12.47
CA PRO A 263 -8.86 -7.16 12.88
C PRO A 263 -8.96 -6.91 14.39
N GLU A 264 -9.88 -7.57 15.08
CA GLU A 264 -10.03 -7.51 16.54
C GLU A 264 -8.81 -8.02 17.32
N ASN A 265 -7.90 -8.74 16.65
CA ASN A 265 -6.65 -9.24 17.21
C ASN A 265 -5.43 -8.67 16.50
N GLU A 266 -5.60 -7.63 15.65
CA GLU A 266 -4.50 -6.98 14.96
C GLU A 266 -3.51 -6.37 15.95
N GLY A 267 -2.23 -6.69 15.79
CA GLY A 267 -1.20 -6.25 16.71
C GLY A 267 0.06 -7.12 16.68
N GLU A 268 1.11 -6.61 17.34
CA GLU A 268 2.35 -7.34 17.52
C GLU A 268 2.19 -8.46 18.54
N VAL A 269 2.58 -9.67 18.15
CA VAL A 269 2.54 -10.87 18.98
C VAL A 269 3.87 -11.62 18.90
N GLU A 270 4.19 -12.37 19.95
CA GLU A 270 5.22 -13.39 19.88
C GLU A 270 4.60 -14.71 19.42
N LEU A 271 4.86 -15.11 18.18
CA LEU A 271 4.45 -16.40 17.65
C LEU A 271 5.38 -17.48 18.21
N LEU A 272 4.80 -18.44 18.92
CA LEU A 272 5.46 -19.63 19.44
C LEU A 272 5.04 -20.83 18.59
N ALA A 273 5.97 -21.36 17.79
CA ALA A 273 5.70 -22.47 16.89
C ALA A 273 6.67 -23.64 17.13
N PRO A 274 6.29 -24.89 16.80
CA PRO A 274 7.20 -26.04 16.86
C PRO A 274 8.43 -25.85 15.95
N ILE A 275 9.59 -26.38 16.37
CA ILE A 275 10.87 -26.22 15.65
C ILE A 275 10.83 -26.76 14.21
N ALA A 276 9.94 -27.71 13.93
CA ALA A 276 9.69 -28.26 12.59
C ALA A 276 9.24 -27.19 11.58
N CYS A 277 8.63 -26.09 12.03
CA CYS A 277 8.15 -25.01 11.16
C CYS A 277 9.24 -23.99 10.78
N LYS A 278 10.50 -24.20 11.22
CA LYS A 278 11.58 -23.23 11.03
C LYS A 278 11.84 -22.85 9.58
N GLU A 279 11.68 -23.77 8.63
CA GLU A 279 11.98 -23.53 7.21
C GLU A 279 10.98 -22.59 6.53
N ILE A 280 9.73 -22.57 7.00
CA ILE A 280 8.67 -21.70 6.46
C ILE A 280 8.55 -20.37 7.23
N MET A 281 9.24 -20.24 8.37
CA MET A 281 9.22 -19.05 9.22
C MET A 281 10.37 -18.10 8.86
N THR A 282 10.26 -17.45 7.70
CA THR A 282 11.21 -16.41 7.26
C THR A 282 10.67 -15.01 7.58
N ASN A 283 11.55 -14.05 7.83
CA ASN A 283 11.15 -12.65 8.03
C ASN A 283 10.34 -12.16 6.80
N GLY A 284 9.18 -11.54 7.04
CA GLY A 284 8.23 -11.11 6.03
C GLY A 284 7.31 -12.20 5.49
N ALA A 285 7.41 -13.45 5.96
CA ALA A 285 6.49 -14.51 5.56
C ALA A 285 5.07 -14.24 6.08
N ALA A 286 4.09 -14.36 5.20
CA ALA A 286 2.68 -14.33 5.55
C ALA A 286 2.18 -15.77 5.75
N LEU A 287 1.71 -16.07 6.96
CA LEU A 287 1.36 -17.42 7.41
C LEU A 287 -0.07 -17.41 7.97
N ILE A 288 -0.77 -18.52 7.75
CA ILE A 288 -2.01 -18.85 8.44
C ILE A 288 -1.63 -19.69 9.66
N ILE A 289 -1.96 -19.19 10.84
CA ILE A 289 -1.72 -19.83 12.13
C ILE A 289 -3.04 -20.25 12.72
N GLU A 290 -3.23 -21.54 12.95
CA GLU A 290 -4.29 -22.03 13.82
C GLU A 290 -3.67 -22.19 15.22
N GLY A 291 -4.22 -21.50 16.21
CA GLY A 291 -3.60 -21.44 17.53
C GLY A 291 -4.41 -20.69 18.56
N ILE A 292 -3.78 -20.45 19.71
CA ILE A 292 -4.40 -19.76 20.84
C ILE A 292 -3.59 -18.49 21.12
N LEU A 293 -4.26 -17.33 21.11
CA LEU A 293 -3.67 -16.05 21.47
C LEU A 293 -3.90 -15.78 22.97
N LEU A 294 -2.83 -15.75 23.75
CA LEU A 294 -2.85 -15.48 25.21
C LEU A 294 -1.74 -14.51 25.58
N ASP A 295 -2.10 -13.42 26.25
CA ASP A 295 -1.16 -12.44 26.81
C ASP A 295 -0.06 -11.99 25.80
N GLY A 296 -0.46 -11.71 24.56
CA GLY A 296 0.44 -11.27 23.48
C GLY A 296 1.31 -12.37 22.87
N LYS A 297 1.05 -13.64 23.20
CA LYS A 297 1.70 -14.81 22.62
C LYS A 297 0.70 -15.62 21.81
N LEU A 298 1.07 -15.95 20.58
CA LEU A 298 0.28 -16.83 19.73
C LEU A 298 0.92 -18.21 19.73
N GLU A 299 0.30 -19.15 20.42
CA GLU A 299 0.75 -20.55 20.48
C GLU A 299 0.18 -21.31 19.28
N ALA A 300 1.03 -21.65 18.32
CA ALA A 300 0.63 -22.28 17.08
C ALA A 300 0.41 -23.79 17.25
N VAL A 301 -0.81 -24.24 16.93
CA VAL A 301 -1.18 -25.65 16.76
C VAL A 301 -0.88 -26.11 15.33
N SER A 302 -1.10 -25.24 14.33
CA SER A 302 -0.76 -25.49 12.92
C SER A 302 -0.27 -24.20 12.24
N VAL A 303 0.76 -24.33 11.39
CA VAL A 303 1.36 -23.22 10.63
C VAL A 303 1.33 -23.58 9.14
N LYS A 304 0.68 -22.76 8.31
CA LYS A 304 0.60 -22.95 6.85
C LYS A 304 1.01 -21.66 6.12
N PRO A 305 1.83 -21.73 5.07
CA PRO A 305 2.02 -20.58 4.19
C PRO A 305 0.69 -20.23 3.50
N ILE A 306 0.44 -18.93 3.30
CA ILE A 306 -0.69 -18.47 2.47
C ILE A 306 -0.36 -18.84 1.01
N ALA A 307 -0.94 -19.94 0.51
CA ALA A 307 -0.80 -20.37 -0.88
C ALA A 307 -1.86 -19.66 -1.74
N GLY A 308 -1.42 -18.80 -2.67
CA GLY A 308 -2.34 -18.16 -3.63
C GLY A 308 -1.78 -16.97 -4.40
N GLY A 309 -0.86 -17.23 -5.33
CA GLY A 309 -0.37 -16.26 -6.31
C GLY A 309 0.48 -16.90 -7.41
N GLU A 310 0.14 -18.10 -7.87
CA GLU A 310 0.76 -18.72 -9.06
C GLU A 310 -0.15 -18.49 -10.27
N GLY A 311 0.40 -17.86 -11.31
CA GLY A 311 -0.30 -17.62 -12.58
C GLY A 311 0.02 -18.69 -13.61
N GLU A 312 -1.03 -19.13 -14.33
CA GLU A 312 -0.90 -19.63 -15.71
C GLU A 312 -1.95 -18.99 -16.64
N VAL A 313 -1.41 -18.08 -17.47
CA VAL A 313 -1.58 -17.74 -18.90
C VAL A 313 -2.94 -17.85 -19.66
N LYS A 314 -3.14 -16.76 -20.44
CA LYS A 314 -3.82 -16.55 -21.74
C LYS A 314 -5.17 -15.82 -21.65
N LYS A 315 -5.43 -14.71 -22.34
CA LYS A 315 -4.85 -14.05 -23.54
C LYS A 315 -5.28 -12.57 -23.51
N LYS A 316 -4.39 -11.61 -23.79
CA LYS A 316 -4.75 -10.30 -24.38
C LYS A 316 -3.58 -9.81 -25.25
N GLU A 317 -3.95 -9.25 -26.39
CA GLU A 317 -3.11 -8.78 -27.49
C GLU A 317 -2.22 -7.58 -27.09
N GLU A 318 -1.02 -7.56 -27.66
CA GLU A 318 0.16 -6.73 -27.36
C GLU A 318 0.04 -5.23 -27.73
N PRO A 319 0.76 -4.35 -27.02
CA PRO A 319 1.63 -3.34 -27.61
C PRO A 319 3.06 -3.90 -27.76
N GLU A 320 3.70 -3.70 -28.93
CA GLU A 320 5.01 -4.26 -29.31
C GLU A 320 6.06 -4.24 -28.19
N GLU A 321 6.48 -5.44 -27.77
CA GLU A 321 7.52 -5.67 -26.77
C GLU A 321 8.92 -5.36 -27.32
N LEU A 322 9.71 -4.56 -26.60
CA LEU A 322 11.17 -4.50 -26.79
C LEU A 322 11.82 -5.75 -26.13
N GLU A 323 11.55 -6.95 -26.64
CA GLU A 323 11.91 -8.26 -26.04
C GLU A 323 13.42 -8.51 -25.85
N ASN A 324 14.30 -7.69 -26.42
CA ASN A 324 15.72 -8.01 -26.49
C ASN A 324 16.63 -6.85 -26.08
N VAL A 325 16.33 -6.18 -24.98
CA VAL A 325 17.21 -5.13 -24.42
C VAL A 325 18.02 -5.66 -23.24
N ILE A 326 19.35 -5.47 -23.30
CA ILE A 326 20.26 -5.76 -22.18
C ILE A 326 20.98 -4.50 -21.71
N ILE A 327 21.35 -4.46 -20.43
CA ILE A 327 22.28 -3.44 -19.90
C ILE A 327 23.58 -4.14 -19.47
N LEU A 328 24.70 -3.79 -20.09
CA LEU A 328 26.00 -4.39 -19.75
C LEU A 328 26.46 -3.98 -18.34
N LEU A 329 26.65 -4.95 -17.44
CA LEU A 329 27.16 -4.73 -16.09
C LEU A 329 28.69 -4.77 -16.02
N ALA A 330 29.34 -5.29 -17.07
CA ALA A 330 30.78 -5.31 -17.25
C ALA A 330 31.15 -5.08 -18.73
N THR A 331 32.37 -4.58 -18.98
CA THR A 331 32.90 -4.46 -20.35
C THR A 331 33.18 -5.86 -20.90
N PRO A 332 32.68 -6.23 -22.10
CA PRO A 332 32.91 -7.54 -22.70
C PRO A 332 34.39 -7.87 -22.86
N LYS A 333 34.80 -9.03 -22.35
CA LYS A 333 36.17 -9.54 -22.45
C LYS A 333 36.17 -10.92 -23.11
N PRO A 334 37.24 -11.34 -23.79
CA PRO A 334 37.33 -12.71 -24.29
C PRO A 334 37.22 -13.72 -23.14
N GLY A 335 36.30 -14.67 -23.26
CA GLY A 335 36.14 -15.76 -22.30
C GLY A 335 35.81 -17.06 -23.00
N THR A 336 36.18 -18.15 -22.35
CA THR A 336 35.99 -19.51 -22.85
C THR A 336 34.68 -20.07 -22.29
N ILE A 337 33.77 -20.45 -23.17
CA ILE A 337 32.44 -20.95 -22.85
C ILE A 337 32.27 -22.33 -23.48
N THR A 338 31.82 -23.30 -22.70
CA THR A 338 31.41 -24.60 -23.23
C THR A 338 29.96 -24.51 -23.67
N TYR A 339 29.70 -24.68 -24.96
CA TYR A 339 28.37 -24.59 -25.55
C TYR A 339 28.18 -25.70 -26.60
N LYS A 340 27.08 -26.45 -26.48
CA LYS A 340 26.76 -27.64 -27.31
C LYS A 340 27.94 -28.63 -27.44
N GLY A 341 28.68 -28.84 -26.33
CA GLY A 341 29.82 -29.74 -26.28
C GLY A 341 31.11 -29.22 -26.93
N GLN A 342 31.11 -27.98 -27.44
CA GLN A 342 32.30 -27.31 -28.00
C GLN A 342 32.79 -26.21 -27.07
N ILE A 343 34.10 -26.02 -27.02
CA ILE A 343 34.73 -24.92 -26.31
C ILE A 343 34.88 -23.75 -27.28
N ILE A 344 34.15 -22.67 -27.05
CA ILE A 344 34.18 -21.46 -27.87
C ILE A 344 34.77 -20.29 -27.07
N THR A 345 35.58 -19.45 -27.72
CA THR A 345 36.09 -18.20 -27.12
C THR A 345 35.38 -17.01 -27.76
N LYS A 346 34.64 -16.24 -26.96
CA LYS A 346 33.87 -15.08 -27.41
C LYS A 346 33.97 -13.92 -26.41
N PRO A 347 33.79 -12.66 -26.85
CA PRO A 347 33.55 -11.56 -25.92
C PRO A 347 32.32 -11.86 -25.07
N PHE A 348 32.46 -11.82 -23.75
CA PHE A 348 31.38 -12.08 -22.80
C PHE A 348 31.35 -11.05 -21.68
N ALA A 349 30.16 -10.74 -21.17
CA ALA A 349 29.94 -9.85 -20.03
C ALA A 349 28.70 -10.27 -19.25
N SER A 350 28.62 -9.90 -17.97
CA SER A 350 27.36 -9.92 -17.23
C SER A 350 26.46 -8.78 -17.68
N CYS A 351 25.15 -9.01 -17.68
CA CYS A 351 24.16 -8.00 -18.06
C CYS A 351 22.89 -8.10 -17.21
N LYS A 352 22.08 -7.04 -17.24
CA LYS A 352 20.66 -7.11 -16.87
C LYS A 352 19.86 -7.55 -18.09
N TYR A 353 18.92 -8.46 -17.88
CA TYR A 353 17.97 -8.95 -18.87
C TYR A 353 16.65 -9.27 -18.12
N PRO A 354 15.48 -9.04 -18.73
CA PRO A 354 14.20 -9.38 -18.10
C PRO A 354 14.12 -10.85 -17.65
N GLY A 355 13.55 -11.10 -16.47
CA GLY A 355 13.34 -12.45 -15.91
C GLY A 355 14.01 -12.71 -14.56
N ASN A 356 13.57 -13.76 -13.87
CA ASN A 356 14.08 -14.15 -12.55
C ASN A 356 15.24 -15.14 -12.67
N TYR A 357 16.44 -14.63 -12.94
CA TYR A 357 17.67 -15.42 -13.04
C TYR A 357 18.67 -14.99 -11.97
N ALA A 358 19.36 -15.94 -11.36
CA ALA A 358 20.40 -15.69 -10.36
C ALA A 358 21.57 -14.86 -10.94
N ALA A 359 21.85 -15.02 -12.24
CA ALA A 359 22.75 -14.15 -13.01
C ALA A 359 22.47 -14.28 -14.52
N VAL A 360 22.71 -13.21 -15.28
CA VAL A 360 22.61 -13.22 -16.75
C VAL A 360 23.93 -12.77 -17.37
N PHE A 361 24.32 -13.48 -18.43
CA PHE A 361 25.52 -13.21 -19.22
C PHE A 361 25.16 -13.12 -20.70
N ALA A 362 25.87 -12.27 -21.43
CA ALA A 362 25.77 -12.15 -22.88
C ALA A 362 27.13 -12.46 -23.50
N ALA A 363 27.15 -13.28 -24.56
CA ALA A 363 28.35 -13.69 -25.27
C ALA A 363 28.18 -13.57 -26.78
N GLY A 364 29.13 -12.94 -27.48
CA GLY A 364 29.07 -12.77 -28.93
C GLY A 364 30.08 -11.75 -29.46
N GLU A 365 30.50 -11.88 -30.72
CA GLU A 365 31.43 -10.92 -31.34
C GLU A 365 30.84 -9.51 -31.44
N ALA A 366 29.51 -9.43 -31.61
CA ALA A 366 28.77 -8.18 -31.68
C ALA A 366 28.91 -7.32 -30.41
N LEU A 367 29.30 -7.91 -29.28
CA LEU A 367 29.48 -7.19 -28.02
C LEU A 367 30.83 -6.47 -27.89
N LYS A 368 31.81 -6.81 -28.73
CA LYS A 368 33.18 -6.27 -28.67
C LYS A 368 33.30 -4.73 -28.66
N PRO A 369 32.48 -3.95 -29.37
CA PRO A 369 32.63 -2.49 -29.40
C PRO A 369 32.00 -1.77 -28.20
N PHE A 370 31.27 -2.46 -27.32
CA PHE A 370 30.51 -1.86 -26.23
C PHE A 370 31.24 -1.94 -24.88
N ALA A 371 30.80 -1.13 -23.92
CA ALA A 371 31.39 -1.04 -22.59
C ALA A 371 30.35 -1.23 -21.48
N LYS A 372 30.84 -1.41 -20.24
CA LYS A 372 29.99 -1.39 -19.04
C LYS A 372 29.10 -0.13 -19.03
N GLY A 373 27.81 -0.33 -18.80
CA GLY A 373 26.80 0.73 -18.74
C GLY A 373 26.04 0.93 -20.05
N ASP A 374 26.49 0.35 -21.16
CA ASP A 374 25.77 0.46 -22.42
C ASP A 374 24.46 -0.33 -22.38
N MET A 375 23.37 0.33 -22.79
CA MET A 375 22.08 -0.28 -23.07
C MET A 375 22.05 -0.69 -24.53
N LEU A 376 21.82 -1.97 -24.78
CA LEU A 376 21.89 -2.56 -26.10
C LEU A 376 20.57 -3.23 -26.44
N GLU A 377 20.06 -2.92 -27.62
CA GLU A 377 19.11 -3.79 -28.32
C GLU A 377 19.92 -4.90 -28.99
N ILE A 378 19.57 -6.16 -28.72
CA ILE A 378 20.32 -7.33 -29.17
C ILE A 378 19.44 -8.26 -30.01
N VAL A 379 20.07 -9.07 -30.86
CA VAL A 379 19.43 -10.20 -31.52
C VAL A 379 20.02 -11.47 -30.93
N ILE A 380 19.20 -12.27 -30.26
CA ILE A 380 19.60 -13.52 -29.60
C ILE A 380 19.65 -14.63 -30.67
N ALA A 381 20.82 -15.24 -30.87
CA ALA A 381 20.99 -16.42 -31.72
C ALA A 381 20.64 -17.72 -30.98
N ASP A 382 20.94 -17.80 -29.69
CA ASP A 382 20.56 -18.92 -28.84
C ASP A 382 20.63 -18.52 -27.35
N GLU A 383 20.06 -19.34 -26.48
CA GLU A 383 20.16 -19.19 -25.03
C GLU A 383 20.56 -20.50 -24.34
N MET A 384 21.16 -20.40 -23.15
CA MET A 384 21.48 -21.54 -22.32
C MET A 384 21.17 -21.22 -20.86
N LYS A 385 20.35 -22.07 -20.23
CA LYS A 385 19.95 -21.99 -18.82
C LYS A 385 20.64 -23.10 -18.04
N LYS A 386 21.36 -22.74 -16.97
CA LYS A 386 22.05 -23.71 -16.09
C LYS A 386 22.19 -23.13 -14.69
N ASP A 387 21.82 -23.91 -13.67
CA ASP A 387 21.96 -23.54 -12.24
C ASP A 387 21.32 -22.17 -11.90
N GLY A 388 20.14 -21.89 -12.47
CA GLY A 388 19.42 -20.62 -12.28
C GLY A 388 20.05 -19.42 -13.02
N LYS A 389 21.11 -19.62 -13.81
CA LYS A 389 21.78 -18.59 -14.61
C LYS A 389 21.38 -18.69 -16.08
N LEU A 390 21.33 -17.55 -16.76
CA LEU A 390 21.05 -17.43 -18.19
C LEU A 390 22.30 -16.95 -18.94
N MET A 391 22.60 -17.60 -20.06
CA MET A 391 23.62 -17.19 -21.01
C MET A 391 22.94 -16.91 -22.36
N LEU A 392 23.07 -15.69 -22.85
CA LEU A 392 22.54 -15.22 -24.13
C LEU A 392 23.66 -15.21 -25.18
N PHE A 393 23.46 -15.91 -26.31
CA PHE A 393 24.37 -15.86 -27.44
C PHE A 393 23.91 -14.76 -28.39
N VAL A 394 24.65 -13.65 -28.43
CA VAL A 394 24.26 -12.43 -29.15
C VAL A 394 24.82 -12.46 -30.56
N LYS A 395 23.92 -12.41 -31.55
CA LYS A 395 24.26 -12.34 -32.97
C LYS A 395 24.58 -10.92 -33.41
N GLU A 396 23.72 -9.98 -33.02
CA GLU A 396 23.77 -8.56 -33.39
C GLU A 396 23.48 -7.73 -32.15
N ALA A 397 24.08 -6.54 -32.06
CA ALA A 397 23.90 -5.64 -30.93
C ALA A 397 24.01 -4.19 -31.39
N LYS A 398 23.07 -3.36 -30.96
CA LYS A 398 22.98 -1.94 -31.29
C LYS A 398 22.82 -1.14 -30.01
N LYS A 399 23.67 -0.13 -29.82
CA LYS A 399 23.56 0.77 -28.67
C LYS A 399 22.35 1.68 -28.81
N ILE A 400 21.55 1.74 -27.76
CA ILE A 400 20.44 2.67 -27.62
C ILE A 400 21.02 3.97 -27.05
N SER A 401 21.09 5.03 -27.85
CA SER A 401 21.55 6.34 -27.38
C SER A 401 20.44 7.03 -26.59
N SER A 402 20.74 7.47 -25.37
CA SER A 402 19.93 8.46 -24.64
C SER A 402 20.00 9.80 -25.38
N GLN A 403 19.15 9.97 -26.39
CA GLN A 403 18.84 11.26 -27.02
C GLN A 403 17.34 11.46 -27.03
N GLN A 404 16.84 12.03 -25.93
CA GLN A 404 15.77 13.04 -25.93
C GLN A 404 16.00 13.96 -24.71
N GLN A 405 17.17 14.59 -24.70
CA GLN A 405 17.31 15.96 -24.22
C GLN A 405 17.52 16.80 -25.47
N ALA A 406 16.48 17.50 -25.93
CA ALA A 406 16.62 18.53 -26.95
C ALA A 406 15.46 19.54 -26.84
N VAL A 407 15.88 20.74 -26.42
CA VAL A 407 15.27 22.08 -26.58
C VAL A 407 14.09 22.43 -25.68
#